data_AF-A0A2W6D1L4-F1
#
_entry.id   AF-A0A2W6D1L4-F1
#
_cell.length_a   1.000
_cell.length_b   1.000
_cell.length_c   1.000
_cell.angle_alpha   90.00
_cell.angle_beta   90.00
_cell.angle_gamma   90.00
#
_symmetry.space_group_name_H-M   'P 1'
#
loop_
_entity.id
_entity.type
_entity.pdbx_description
1 polymer ?
#
loop_
_entity_poly.entity_id
_entity_poly.type
_entity_poly.pdbx_seq_one_letter_code
_entity_poly.pdbx_strand_id
1 'polypeptide(L)' 'DLRPAAIIRDLDLLRPIYAQTAAYGHFGRELEDFTWERTDRAEQLAKLANG' A
#
# COMPACT_ATOMS: atom_id res chain seq x y z
N ASP A 1 3.01 7.78 9.34
CA ASP A 1 2.50 7.35 10.66
C ASP A 1 2.44 5.82 10.63
N LEU A 2 3.04 5.13 11.60
CA LEU A 2 3.14 3.67 11.62
C LEU A 2 2.23 3.02 12.67
N ARG A 3 1.36 3.80 13.32
CA ARG A 3 0.37 3.24 14.26
C ARG A 3 -0.61 2.34 13.51
N PRO A 4 -1.10 1.23 14.09
CA PRO A 4 -1.98 0.29 13.41
C PRO A 4 -3.21 0.93 12.75
N ALA A 5 -3.87 1.86 13.45
CA ALA A 5 -5.03 2.58 12.91
C ALA A 5 -4.69 3.44 11.68
N ALA A 6 -3.48 4.01 11.64
CA ALA A 6 -3.01 4.79 10.51
C ALA A 6 -2.68 3.88 9.31
N ILE A 7 -2.09 2.71 9.54
CA ILE A 7 -1.82 1.71 8.48
C ILE A 7 -3.13 1.26 7.83
N ILE A 8 -4.14 0.92 8.65
CA ILE A 8 -5.45 0.49 8.16
C ILE A 8 -6.09 1.57 7.27
N ARG A 9 -6.04 2.83 7.71
CA ARG A 9 -6.60 3.97 6.97
C ARG A 9 -5.82 4.25 5.68
N ASP A 10 -4.49 4.37 5.78
CA ASP A 10 -3.65 4.80 4.66
C ASP A 10 -3.61 3.74 3.54
N LEU A 11 -3.75 2.46 3.88
CA LEU A 11 -3.81 1.35 2.93
C LEU A 11 -5.25 0.86 2.66
N ASP A 12 -6.27 1.51 3.21
CA ASP A 12 -7.69 1.16 3.01
C ASP A 12 -7.98 -0.34 3.19
N LEU A 13 -7.63 -0.88 4.37
CA LEU A 13 -7.57 -2.32 4.61
C LEU A 13 -8.89 -2.94 5.08
N LEU A 14 -9.89 -2.17 5.51
CA LEU A 14 -11.17 -2.72 5.99
C LEU A 14 -12.12 -3.07 4.84
N ARG A 15 -11.65 -3.92 3.92
CA ARG A 15 -12.34 -4.35 2.70
C ARG A 15 -12.10 -5.85 2.45
N PRO A 16 -12.99 -6.54 1.71
CA PRO A 16 -12.84 -7.96 1.41
C PRO A 16 -11.83 -8.22 0.27
N ILE A 17 -10.58 -7.78 0.41
CA ILE A 17 -9.55 -7.81 -0.65
C ILE A 17 -8.56 -8.98 -0.57
N TYR A 18 -8.64 -9.79 0.50
CA TYR A 18 -7.56 -10.71 0.86
C TYR A 18 -7.57 -12.04 0.11
N ALA A 19 -8.67 -12.43 -0.54
CA ALA A 19 -8.75 -13.71 -1.25
C ALA A 19 -7.66 -13.84 -2.34
N GLN A 20 -7.34 -12.74 -3.02
CA GLN A 20 -6.36 -12.71 -4.10
C GLN A 20 -4.92 -12.90 -3.60
N THR A 21 -4.63 -12.65 -2.32
CA THR A 21 -3.29 -12.81 -1.75
C THR A 21 -2.99 -14.26 -1.37
N ALA A 22 -4.01 -15.12 -1.26
CA ALA A 22 -3.88 -16.51 -0.82
C ALA A 22 -3.16 -17.43 -1.84
N ALA A 23 -2.98 -16.95 -3.08
CA ALA A 23 -2.22 -17.61 -4.13
C ALA A 23 -1.32 -16.60 -4.85
N TYR A 24 -0.18 -17.08 -5.35
CA TYR A 24 0.79 -16.28 -6.12
C TYR A 24 1.42 -15.09 -5.36
N GLY A 25 1.36 -15.13 -4.02
CA GLY A 25 2.05 -14.18 -3.15
C GLY A 25 1.30 -12.87 -2.89
N HIS A 26 1.74 -12.18 -1.84
CA HIS A 26 1.19 -10.92 -1.36
C HIS A 26 1.76 -9.68 -2.05
N PHE A 27 2.96 -9.80 -2.64
CA PHE A 27 3.76 -8.66 -3.12
C PHE A 27 4.13 -8.80 -4.60
N GLY A 28 4.47 -7.68 -5.23
CA GLY A 28 4.94 -7.61 -6.62
C GLY A 28 3.85 -7.78 -7.67
N ARG A 29 2.59 -7.53 -7.28
CA ARG A 29 1.40 -7.67 -8.13
C ARG A 29 0.60 -6.38 -8.08
N GLU A 30 0.65 -5.58 -9.16
CA GLU A 30 -0.03 -4.29 -9.27
C GLU A 30 -1.55 -4.45 -9.54
N LEU A 31 -2.27 -5.00 -8.55
CA LEU A 31 -3.73 -5.12 -8.58
C LEU A 31 -4.36 -3.91 -7.89
N GLU A 32 -5.53 -3.48 -8.36
CA GLU A 32 -6.24 -2.30 -7.83
C GLU A 32 -6.44 -2.36 -6.30
N ASP A 33 -6.73 -3.56 -5.79
CA ASP A 33 -6.96 -3.84 -4.38
C ASP A 33 -5.70 -3.81 -3.51
N PHE A 34 -4.51 -4.02 -4.09
CA PHE A 34 -3.24 -4.11 -3.38
C PHE A 34 -2.64 -2.73 -3.22
N THR A 35 -3.27 -1.93 -2.36
CA THR A 35 -2.88 -0.54 -2.09
C THR A 35 -1.43 -0.38 -1.61
N TRP A 36 -0.84 -1.42 -1.01
CA TRP A 36 0.56 -1.44 -0.57
C TRP A 36 1.57 -1.52 -1.71
N GLU A 37 1.15 -1.87 -2.92
CA GLU A 37 2.00 -1.86 -4.11
C GLU A 37 2.06 -0.48 -4.78
N ARG A 38 1.21 0.48 -4.35
CA ARG A 38 1.19 1.83 -4.91
C ARG A 38 2.48 2.58 -4.55
N THR A 39 3.01 3.30 -5.54
CA THR A 39 4.19 4.18 -5.39
C THR A 39 3.80 5.67 -5.38
N ASP A 40 2.56 5.96 -5.00
CA ASP A 40 1.95 7.30 -4.99
C ASP A 40 2.70 8.33 -4.12
N ARG A 41 3.44 7.87 -3.11
CA ARG A 41 4.28 8.72 -2.25
C ARG A 41 5.70 8.95 -2.78
N ALA A 42 6.12 8.26 -3.83
CA ALA A 42 7.52 8.28 -4.29
C ALA A 42 7.99 9.68 -4.71
N GLU A 43 7.18 10.41 -5.49
CA GLU A 43 7.53 11.75 -5.95
C GLU A 43 7.65 12.75 -4.79
N GLN A 44 6.72 12.69 -3.83
CA GLN A 44 6.76 13.55 -2.65
C GLN A 44 8.03 13.28 -1.81
N LEU A 45 8.36 12.01 -1.60
CA LEU A 45 9.58 11.62 -0.88
C LEU A 45 10.85 12.07 -1.60
N ALA A 46 10.90 11.93 -2.92
CA ALA A 46 12.03 12.40 -3.73
C ALA A 46 12.22 13.92 -3.62
N LYS A 47 11.13 14.70 -3.63
CA LYS A 47 11.18 16.16 -3.42
C LYS A 47 11.70 16.52 -2.03
N LEU A 48 11.25 15.82 -0.98
CA LEU A 48 11.70 16.05 0.39
C LEU A 48 13.16 15.66 0.63
N ALA A 49 13.69 14.69 -0.12
CA ALA A 49 15.07 14.25 0.01
C ALA A 49 16.08 15.13 -0.75
N ASN A 50 15.62 15.82 -1.80
CA ASN A 50 16.46 16.63 -2.70
C ASN A 50 16.36 18.15 -2.45
N GLY A 51 15.60 18.57 -1.44
CA GLY A 51 15.49 19.96 -0.99
C GLY A 51 16.18 20.16 0.35
#